data_AF-A0A5L4NS95-F1
#
_entry.id   AF-A0A5L4NS95-F1
#
_cell.length_a   1.000
_cell.length_b   1.000
_cell.length_c   1.000
_cell.angle_alpha   90.00
_cell.angle_beta   90.00
_cell.angle_gamma   90.00
#
_symmetry.space_group_name_H-M   'P 1'
#
loop_
_entity.id
_entity.type
_entity.pdbx_description
1 polymer ?
#
loop_
_entity_poly.entity_id
_entity_poly.type
_entity_poly.pdbx_seq_one_letter_code
_entity_poly.pdbx_strand_id
1 'polypeptide(L)' 'MKDYENEITQEEMSYELDIMMQGMLYFAGVKKDKLLDACDIYIENIDDVLENSEAQGVGEVIEVIEFMKKNYKELFN' A
#
# COMPACT_ATOMS: atom_id res chain seq x y z
N MET A 1 -28.21 25.14 8.95
CA MET A 1 -27.77 23.74 9.14
C MET A 1 -26.51 23.59 8.31
N LYS A 2 -25.39 23.13 8.88
CA LYS A 2 -24.25 22.70 8.05
C LYS A 2 -24.65 21.36 7.43
N ASP A 3 -24.53 21.25 6.11
CA ASP A 3 -24.81 20.01 5.39
C ASP A 3 -23.69 19.01 5.68
N TYR A 4 -23.88 18.16 6.69
CA TYR A 4 -22.97 17.07 7.04
C TYR A 4 -23.08 15.88 6.07
N GLU A 5 -23.99 15.92 5.09
CA GLU A 5 -24.19 14.84 4.10
C GLU A 5 -23.07 14.73 3.05
N ASN A 6 -22.10 15.67 3.03
CA ASN A 6 -20.98 15.67 2.08
C ASN A 6 -19.59 15.50 2.74
N GLU A 7 -19.52 15.17 4.03
CA GLU A 7 -18.23 14.94 4.70
C GLU A 7 -17.80 13.49 4.51
N ILE A 8 -16.65 13.27 3.86
CA ILE A 8 -16.02 11.94 3.76
C ILE A 8 -15.67 11.47 5.17
N THR A 9 -16.21 10.33 5.57
CA THR A 9 -15.93 9.74 6.87
C THR A 9 -14.54 9.09 6.89
N GLN A 10 -13.97 8.93 8.09
CA GLN A 10 -12.71 8.20 8.24
C GLN A 10 -12.84 6.74 7.79
N GLU A 11 -13.98 6.10 8.02
CA GLU A 11 -14.25 4.72 7.60
C GLU A 11 -14.26 4.59 6.07
N GLU A 12 -14.93 5.50 5.36
CA GLU A 12 -14.91 5.54 3.89
C GLU A 12 -13.49 5.76 3.36
N MET A 13 -12.73 6.66 3.97
CA MET A 13 -11.35 6.93 3.56
C MET A 13 -10.44 5.73 3.80
N SER A 14 -10.56 5.05 4.95
CA SER A 14 -9.79 3.84 5.26
C SER A 14 -10.13 2.69 4.30
N TYR A 15 -11.41 2.51 3.98
CA TYR A 15 -11.85 1.51 3.00
C TYR A 15 -11.26 1.80 1.61
N GLU A 16 -11.39 3.03 1.11
CA GLU A 16 -10.85 3.38 -0.21
C GLU A 16 -9.32 3.31 -0.25
N LEU A 17 -8.62 3.63 0.84
CA LEU A 17 -7.16 3.46 0.93
C LEU A 17 -6.74 1.99 0.83
N ASP A 18 -7.46 1.07 1.49
CA ASP A 18 -7.22 -0.37 1.37
C ASP A 18 -7.40 -0.85 -0.08
N ILE A 19 -8.51 -0.46 -0.73
CA ILE A 19 -8.78 -0.81 -2.13
C ILE A 19 -7.72 -0.21 -3.07
N MET A 20 -7.30 1.04 -2.86
CA MET A 20 -6.24 1.67 -3.63
C MET A 20 -4.89 0.97 -3.45
N MET A 21 -4.56 0.54 -2.23
CA MET A 21 -3.32 -0.20 -1.96
C MET A 21 -3.32 -1.56 -2.68
N GLN A 22 -4.43 -2.30 -2.63
CA GLN A 22 -4.57 -3.55 -3.38
C GLN A 22 -4.44 -3.31 -4.89
N GLY A 23 -5.09 -2.26 -5.41
CA GLY A 23 -4.98 -1.89 -6.83
C GLY A 23 -3.53 -1.55 -7.23
N MET A 24 -2.85 -0.72 -6.43
CA MET A 24 -1.45 -0.35 -6.62
C MET A 24 -0.53 -1.58 -6.65
N LEU A 25 -0.66 -2.48 -5.66
CA LEU A 25 0.15 -3.70 -5.58
C LEU A 25 -0.12 -4.64 -6.74
N TYR A 26 -1.38 -4.75 -7.18
CA TYR A 26 -1.72 -5.51 -8.38
C TYR A 26 -1.02 -4.95 -9.63
N PHE A 27 -1.04 -3.63 -9.83
CA PHE A 27 -0.33 -2.97 -10.93
C PHE A 27 1.20 -3.07 -10.80
N ALA A 28 1.72 -3.19 -9.58
CA ALA A 28 3.14 -3.46 -9.33
C ALA A 28 3.55 -4.92 -9.65
N GLY A 29 2.59 -5.81 -9.93
CA GLY A 29 2.82 -7.18 -10.39
C GLY A 29 2.44 -8.28 -9.39
N VAL A 30 1.83 -7.93 -8.25
CA VAL A 30 1.36 -8.91 -7.25
C VAL A 30 0.22 -9.77 -7.84
N LYS A 31 0.24 -11.07 -7.56
CA LYS A 31 -0.80 -12.01 -7.95
C LYS A 31 -2.12 -11.66 -7.26
N LYS A 32 -3.23 -11.79 -7.98
CA LYS A 32 -4.55 -11.38 -7.49
C LYS A 32 -4.99 -12.12 -6.20
N ASP A 33 -4.60 -13.38 -6.05
CA ASP A 33 -4.88 -14.20 -4.86
C ASP A 33 -3.91 -13.93 -3.69
N LYS A 34 -2.93 -13.03 -3.87
CA LYS A 34 -1.92 -12.64 -2.90
C LYS A 34 -2.00 -11.18 -2.45
N LEU A 35 -3.04 -10.45 -2.86
CA LEU A 35 -3.14 -9.02 -2.58
C LEU A 35 -3.24 -8.71 -1.08
N LEU A 36 -4.05 -9.45 -0.33
CA LEU A 36 -4.18 -9.24 1.12
C LEU A 36 -2.87 -9.54 1.84
N ASP A 37 -2.25 -10.69 1.55
CA ASP A 37 -0.92 -11.05 2.09
C ASP A 37 0.13 -9.95 1.77
N ALA A 38 0.09 -9.40 0.55
CA ALA A 38 1.01 -8.35 0.13
C ALA A 38 0.73 -7.01 0.81
N CYS A 39 -0.52 -6.68 1.09
CA CYS A 39 -0.90 -5.50 1.87
C CYS A 39 -0.32 -5.56 3.29
N ASP A 40 -0.47 -6.71 3.96
CA ASP A 40 0.09 -6.92 5.30
C ASP A 40 1.61 -6.78 5.28
N ILE A 41 2.28 -7.47 4.34
CA ILE A 41 3.74 -7.39 4.17
C ILE A 41 4.20 -5.97 3.86
N TYR A 42 3.48 -5.23 3.02
CA TYR A 42 3.80 -3.84 2.72
C TYR A 42 3.83 -3.02 4.02
N ILE A 43 2.75 -3.08 4.82
CA ILE A 43 2.60 -2.31 6.06
C ILE A 43 3.67 -2.69 7.09
N GLU A 44 3.93 -3.98 7.27
CA GLU A 44 4.90 -4.48 8.25
C GLU A 44 6.35 -4.05 7.94
N ASN A 45 6.67 -3.74 6.68
CA ASN A 45 8.03 -3.40 6.27
C ASN A 45 8.28 -1.90 6.05
N ILE A 46 7.26 -1.03 6.16
CA ILE A 46 7.41 0.41 5.88
C ILE A 46 8.51 1.03 6.74
N ASP A 47 8.41 0.87 8.06
CA ASP A 47 9.32 1.52 9.00
C ASP A 47 10.76 1.03 8.82
N ASP A 48 10.94 -0.29 8.69
CA ASP A 48 12.27 -0.91 8.53
C ASP A 48 12.93 -0.55 7.19
N VAL A 49 12.15 -0.51 6.11
CA VAL A 49 12.67 -0.14 4.77
C VAL A 49 13.04 1.34 4.72
N LEU A 50 12.29 2.21 5.39
CA LEU A 50 12.44 3.65 5.29
C LEU A 50 13.28 4.28 6.41
N GLU A 51 13.71 3.52 7.44
CA GLU A 51 14.44 4.03 8.61
C GLU A 51 15.63 4.94 8.27
N ASN A 52 16.32 4.65 7.17
CA ASN A 52 17.47 5.42 6.68
C ASN A 52 17.31 5.84 5.20
N SER A 53 16.09 5.87 4.69
CA SER A 53 15.82 6.31 3.32
C SER A 53 15.70 7.84 3.25
N GLU A 54 16.17 8.41 2.14
CA GLU A 54 15.95 9.82 1.78
C GLU A 54 14.71 9.97 0.86
N ALA A 55 13.98 8.89 0.61
CA ALA A 55 12.77 8.90 -0.20
C ALA A 55 11.66 9.69 0.50
N GLN A 56 10.81 10.34 -0.30
CA GLN A 56 9.68 11.11 0.21
C GLN A 56 8.45 10.91 -0.67
N GLY A 57 7.27 10.84 -0.04
CA GLY A 57 5.99 10.76 -0.73
C GLY A 57 5.90 9.50 -1.59
N VAL A 58 5.69 9.65 -2.90
CA VAL A 58 5.60 8.51 -3.82
C VAL A 58 6.91 7.69 -3.86
N GLY A 59 8.06 8.30 -3.56
CA GLY A 59 9.33 7.59 -3.51
C GLY A 59 9.36 6.49 -2.45
N GLU A 60 8.77 6.75 -1.27
CA GLU A 60 8.70 5.79 -0.16
C GLU A 60 7.91 4.54 -0.58
N VAL A 61 6.76 4.76 -1.24
CA VAL A 61 5.92 3.69 -1.78
C VAL A 61 6.69 2.82 -2.78
N ILE A 62 7.41 3.45 -3.71
CA ILE A 62 8.20 2.74 -4.72
C ILE A 62 9.28 1.89 -4.06
N GLU A 63 9.99 2.44 -3.07
CA GLU A 63 11.08 1.74 -2.40
C GLU A 63 10.60 0.50 -1.64
N VAL A 64 9.48 0.60 -0.92
CA VAL A 64 8.86 -0.55 -0.25
C VAL A 64 8.42 -1.60 -1.26
N ILE A 65 7.82 -1.20 -2.39
CA ILE A 65 7.44 -2.15 -3.46
C ILE A 65 8.66 -2.85 -4.07
N GLU A 66 9.75 -2.13 -4.34
CA GLU A 66 10.97 -2.73 -4.89
C GLU A 66 11.65 -3.67 -3.88
N PHE A 67 11.64 -3.32 -2.59
CA PHE A 67 12.02 -4.23 -1.52
C PHE A 67 11.15 -5.50 -1.55
N MET A 68 9.83 -5.36 -1.68
CA MET A 68 8.93 -6.50 -1.73
C MET A 68 9.20 -7.41 -2.92
N LYS A 69 9.38 -6.85 -4.13
CA LYS A 69 9.73 -7.62 -5.34
C LYS A 69 11.04 -8.40 -5.19
N LYS A 70 12.01 -7.84 -4.47
CA LYS A 70 13.31 -8.47 -4.25
C LYS A 70 13.22 -9.64 -3.26
N ASN A 71 12.43 -9.48 -2.19
CA ASN A 71 12.46 -10.38 -1.03
C ASN A 71 11.29 -11.37 -0.96
N TYR A 72 10.12 -11.03 -1.54
CA TYR A 72 8.90 -11.83 -1.53
C TYR A 72 8.47 -12.19 -2.95
N LYS A 73 9.38 -12.79 -3.71
CA LYS A 73 9.19 -13.09 -5.15
C LYS A 73 7.96 -13.96 -5.42
N GLU A 74 7.56 -14.79 -4.47
CA GLU A 74 6.38 -15.64 -4.53
C GLU A 74 5.08 -14.86 -4.67
N LEU A 75 5.03 -13.61 -4.22
CA LEU A 75 3.86 -12.73 -4.33
C LEU A 75 3.68 -12.21 -5.76
N PHE A 76 4.75 -12.12 -6.54
CA PHE A 76 4.78 -11.47 -7.86
C PHE A 76 4.76 -12.50 -9.01
N ASN A 77 4.34 -12.04 -10.19
CA ASN A 77 4.40 -12.81 -11.45
C ASN A 77 5.78 -12.79 -12.10
#